data_AF-A0AA97A9J5-F1
#
_entry.id   AF-A0AA97A9J5-F1
#
_cell.length_a   1.000
_cell.length_b   1.000
_cell.length_c   1.000
_cell.angle_alpha   90.00
_cell.angle_beta   90.00
_cell.angle_gamma   90.00
#
_symmetry.space_group_name_H-M   'P 1'
#
loop_
_entity.id
_entity.type
_entity.pdbx_description
1 polymer ?
#
loop_
_entity_poly.entity_id
_entity_poly.type
_entity_poly.pdbx_seq_one_letter_code
_entity_poly.pdbx_strand_id
1 'polypeptide(L)'
;MDLYAFGCVLFELLTGEKPFEDKPDRNKDIQHLEDLPPRVRDIYLGIPEDLDELVWDLLGKTPADRPAGIGEALAVLRGHLPAPGDPGPDPELHPDPTARYRLGGAGPALGPPGPRGWADPAGHAEHVRHGGSRRPVRRRGPWLGRGEFADLIALARAELAATGPGAECERLASVLARAVSEWGLQEPAVAEAHLMCGDAARASTAARPCQGAL
;
A
#
# COMPACT_ATOMS: atom_id res chain seq x y z
N MET A 1 14.65 10.39 -20.31
CA MET A 1 13.60 10.50 -19.29
C MET A 1 13.60 9.19 -18.52
N ASP A 2 13.56 9.24 -17.19
CA ASP A 2 14.60 8.67 -16.34
C ASP A 2 14.29 7.29 -15.74
N LEU A 3 14.77 6.27 -16.46
CA LEU A 3 14.86 4.89 -15.98
C LEU A 3 15.45 4.75 -14.56
N TYR A 4 16.30 5.70 -14.15
CA TYR A 4 16.83 5.73 -12.79
C TYR A 4 15.76 5.96 -11.72
N ALA A 5 14.90 6.98 -11.88
CA ALA A 5 13.82 7.21 -10.91
C ALA A 5 12.80 6.07 -10.94
N PHE A 6 12.55 5.49 -12.11
CA PHE A 6 11.77 4.26 -12.22
C PHE A 6 12.39 3.11 -11.41
N GLY A 7 13.71 2.93 -11.51
CA GLY A 7 14.47 1.97 -10.70
C GLY A 7 14.33 2.22 -9.20
N CYS A 8 14.39 3.48 -8.75
CA CYS A 8 14.20 3.81 -7.33
C CYS A 8 12.81 3.40 -6.83
N VAL A 9 11.77 3.70 -7.59
CA VAL A 9 10.39 3.32 -7.24
C VAL A 9 10.20 1.82 -7.30
N LEU A 10 10.77 1.15 -8.31
CA LEU A 10 10.69 -0.31 -8.43
C LEU A 10 11.38 -1.01 -7.27
N PHE A 11 12.56 -0.54 -6.87
CA PHE A 11 13.25 -1.03 -5.66
C PHE A 11 12.34 -0.92 -4.45
N GLU A 12 11.78 0.27 -4.19
CA GLU A 12 10.90 0.51 -3.04
C GLU A 12 9.62 -0.33 -3.06
N LEU A 13 9.05 -0.60 -4.24
CA LEU A 13 7.89 -1.47 -4.37
C LEU A 13 8.20 -2.95 -4.06
N LEU A 14 9.43 -3.40 -4.34
CA LEU A 14 9.84 -4.79 -4.13
C LEU A 14 10.31 -5.04 -2.70
N THR A 15 10.98 -4.07 -2.10
CA THR A 15 11.61 -4.23 -0.78
C THR A 15 10.78 -3.57 0.34
N GLY A 16 9.92 -2.60 0.01
CA GLY A 16 9.27 -1.73 0.98
C GLY A 16 10.19 -0.65 1.56
N GLU A 17 11.44 -0.58 1.10
CA GLU A 17 12.51 0.27 1.62
C GLU A 17 13.09 1.15 0.51
N LYS A 18 13.67 2.30 0.87
CA LYS A 18 14.34 3.15 -0.13
C LYS A 18 15.71 2.58 -0.47
N PRO A 19 16.20 2.73 -1.73
CA PRO A 19 17.52 2.25 -2.11
C PRO A 19 18.65 2.94 -1.32
N PHE A 20 18.42 4.16 -0.85
CA PHE A 20 19.34 4.90 0.01
C PHE A 20 18.59 5.57 1.16
N GLU A 21 19.11 5.39 2.37
CA GLU A 21 18.55 5.97 3.60
C GLU A 21 19.39 7.15 4.09
N ASP A 22 18.81 7.99 4.96
CA ASP A 22 19.58 9.07 5.60
C ASP A 22 20.63 8.46 6.53
N LYS A 23 21.91 8.72 6.24
CA LYS A 23 23.02 8.37 7.12
C LYS A 23 23.50 9.61 7.86
N PRO A 24 23.87 9.52 9.16
CA PRO A 24 24.32 10.67 9.95
C PRO A 24 25.42 11.49 9.29
N ASP A 25 26.32 10.80 8.57
CA ASP A 25 27.54 11.39 8.00
C ASP A 25 27.46 11.60 6.48
N ARG A 26 26.34 11.27 5.82
CA ARG A 26 26.27 11.31 4.35
C ARG A 26 24.90 11.70 3.81
N ASN A 27 24.87 12.83 3.12
CA ASN A 27 23.67 13.32 2.44
C ASN A 27 23.22 12.35 1.34
N LYS A 28 21.90 12.12 1.23
CA LYS A 28 21.25 11.34 0.17
C LYS A 28 21.67 11.77 -1.23
N ASP A 29 21.85 13.06 -1.48
CA ASP A 29 22.26 13.55 -2.80
C ASP A 29 23.60 12.93 -3.23
N ILE A 30 24.52 12.78 -2.28
CA ILE A 30 25.84 12.16 -2.50
C ILE A 30 25.68 10.64 -2.68
N GLN A 31 24.82 9.99 -1.89
CA GLN A 31 24.55 8.55 -2.03
C GLN A 31 23.95 8.23 -3.40
N HIS A 32 23.03 9.05 -3.91
CA HIS A 32 22.47 8.90 -5.25
C HIS A 32 23.53 9.05 -6.35
N LEU A 33 24.59 9.81 -6.12
CA LEU A 33 25.70 9.98 -7.09
C LEU A 33 26.74 8.86 -7.01
N GLU A 34 27.08 8.40 -5.81
CA GLU A 34 28.29 7.60 -5.59
C GLU A 34 28.01 6.18 -5.10
N ASP A 35 26.95 5.96 -4.33
CA ASP A 35 26.73 4.68 -3.64
C ASP A 35 25.94 3.71 -4.50
N LEU A 36 26.36 2.45 -4.53
CA LEU A 36 25.58 1.38 -5.15
C LEU A 36 24.41 1.00 -4.23
N PRO A 37 23.21 0.77 -4.78
CA PRO A 37 22.09 0.28 -3.99
C PRO A 37 22.39 -1.14 -3.48
N PRO A 38 21.75 -1.59 -2.39
CA PRO A 38 21.72 -3.00 -2.04
C PRO A 38 21.10 -3.84 -3.18
N ARG A 39 21.40 -5.14 -3.22
CA ARG A 39 20.65 -6.07 -4.09
C ARG A 39 19.27 -6.30 -3.47
N VAL A 40 18.21 -6.35 -4.28
CA VAL A 40 16.86 -6.61 -3.75
C VAL A 40 16.75 -8.02 -3.19
N ARG A 41 17.51 -8.97 -3.75
CA ARG A 41 17.59 -10.35 -3.26
C ARG A 41 18.30 -10.50 -1.92
N ASP A 42 19.18 -9.56 -1.55
CA ASP A 42 19.79 -9.54 -0.22
C ASP A 42 18.77 -9.18 0.87
N ILE A 43 17.70 -8.46 0.49
CA ILE A 43 16.60 -8.06 1.38
C ILE A 43 15.49 -9.12 1.37
N TYR A 44 15.10 -9.60 0.17
CA TYR A 44 14.04 -10.58 0.02
C TYR A 44 14.44 -11.72 -0.94
N LEU A 45 14.69 -12.91 -0.38
CA LEU A 45 15.15 -14.08 -1.13
C LEU A 45 14.14 -14.62 -2.17
N GLY A 46 12.86 -14.26 -2.05
CA GLY A 46 11.80 -14.68 -2.98
C GLY A 46 11.81 -13.93 -4.32
N ILE A 47 12.67 -12.93 -4.49
CA ILE A 47 12.75 -12.15 -5.73
C ILE A 47 13.48 -12.94 -6.83
N PRO A 48 12.89 -13.07 -8.04
CA PRO A 48 13.54 -13.65 -9.20
C PRO A 48 14.84 -12.94 -9.59
N GLU A 49 15.78 -13.68 -10.17
CA GLU A 49 17.12 -13.18 -10.53
C GLU A 49 17.08 -12.06 -11.57
N ASP A 50 16.27 -12.22 -12.61
CA ASP A 50 16.09 -11.25 -13.68
C ASP A 50 15.50 -9.92 -13.20
N LEU A 51 14.68 -9.95 -12.14
CA LEU A 51 14.13 -8.74 -11.53
C LEU A 51 15.19 -8.00 -10.69
N ASP A 52 16.07 -8.72 -10.00
CA ASP A 52 17.19 -8.13 -9.27
C ASP A 52 18.21 -7.48 -10.21
N GLU A 53 18.56 -8.16 -11.29
CA GLU A 53 19.42 -7.63 -12.35
C GLU A 53 18.81 -6.37 -12.98
N LEU A 54 17.51 -6.40 -13.30
CA LEU A 54 16.83 -5.23 -13.84
C LEU A 54 16.92 -4.02 -12.90
N VAL A 55 16.64 -4.21 -11.61
CA VAL A 55 16.69 -3.11 -10.63
C VAL A 55 18.11 -2.59 -10.48
N TRP A 56 19.10 -3.48 -10.45
CA TRP A 56 20.52 -3.12 -10.40
C TRP A 56 20.93 -2.25 -11.59
N ASP A 57 20.57 -2.64 -12.81
CA ASP A 57 20.90 -1.92 -14.04
C ASP A 57 20.17 -0.56 -14.09
N LEU A 58 18.90 -0.51 -13.72
CA LEU A 58 18.13 0.76 -13.67
C LEU A 58 18.77 1.78 -12.70
N LEU A 59 19.33 1.31 -11.59
CA LEU A 59 20.00 2.12 -10.58
C LEU A 59 21.49 2.38 -10.88
N GLY A 60 21.96 1.95 -12.05
CA GLY A 60 23.30 2.24 -12.54
C GLY A 60 23.60 3.74 -12.55
N LYS A 61 24.80 4.12 -12.11
CA LYS A 61 25.21 5.53 -12.03
C LYS A 61 25.49 6.09 -13.42
N THR A 62 26.12 5.30 -14.27
CA THR A 62 26.35 5.66 -15.66
C THR A 62 25.08 5.39 -16.45
N PRO A 63 24.58 6.34 -17.25
CA PRO A 63 23.41 6.11 -18.08
C PRO A 63 23.54 4.94 -19.06
N ALA A 64 24.77 4.57 -19.43
CA ALA A 64 25.07 3.44 -20.30
C ALA A 64 24.94 2.07 -19.60
N ASP A 65 24.96 2.04 -18.26
CA ASP A 65 24.72 0.81 -17.48
C ASP A 65 23.23 0.47 -17.41
N ARG A 66 22.37 1.43 -17.76
CA ARG A 66 20.91 1.30 -17.72
C ARG A 66 20.40 0.70 -19.03
N PRO A 67 19.20 0.09 -19.01
CA PRO A 67 18.52 -0.31 -20.24
C PRO A 67 18.44 0.85 -21.24
N ALA A 68 18.52 0.57 -22.53
CA ALA A 68 18.51 1.60 -23.57
C ALA A 68 17.18 2.37 -23.61
N GLY A 69 16.11 1.76 -23.09
CA GLY A 69 14.81 2.39 -22.94
C GLY A 69 13.85 1.58 -22.09
N ILE A 70 12.68 2.16 -21.81
CA ILE A 70 11.64 1.52 -20.99
C ILE A 70 11.12 0.21 -21.62
N GLY A 71 11.26 0.04 -22.94
CA GLY A 71 10.86 -1.18 -23.63
C GLY A 71 11.61 -2.43 -23.16
N GLU A 72 12.91 -2.30 -22.88
CA GLU A 72 13.75 -3.40 -22.37
C GLU A 72 13.34 -3.77 -20.94
N ALA A 73 13.15 -2.78 -20.08
CA ALA A 73 12.64 -2.99 -18.72
C ALA A 73 11.25 -3.67 -18.74
N LEU A 74 10.36 -3.22 -19.62
CA LEU A 74 9.02 -3.83 -19.78
C LEU A 74 9.07 -5.25 -20.32
N ALA A 75 10.10 -5.62 -21.10
CA ALA A 75 10.23 -6.99 -21.60
C ALA A 75 10.48 -7.97 -20.44
N VAL A 76 11.33 -7.59 -19.49
CA VAL A 76 11.57 -8.37 -18.26
C VAL A 76 10.31 -8.42 -17.40
N LEU A 77 9.72 -7.25 -17.08
CA LEU A 77 8.55 -7.17 -16.20
C LEU A 77 7.31 -7.92 -16.72
N ARG A 78 7.16 -8.04 -18.04
CA ARG A 78 6.04 -8.80 -18.65
C ARG A 78 6.10 -10.29 -18.33
N GLY A 79 7.28 -10.85 -18.09
CA GLY A 79 7.44 -12.24 -17.68
C GLY A 79 6.82 -12.53 -16.31
N HIS A 80 6.63 -11.50 -15.49
CA HIS A 80 6.10 -11.58 -14.12
C HIS A 80 4.63 -11.16 -14.01
N LEU A 81 3.95 -10.90 -15.13
CA LEU A 81 2.53 -10.60 -15.14
C LEU A 81 1.69 -11.89 -15.01
N PRO A 82 0.52 -11.84 -14.34
CA PRO A 82 -0.39 -12.98 -14.29
C PRO A 82 -0.85 -13.42 -15.67
N ALA A 83 -0.93 -14.73 -15.87
CA ALA A 83 -1.51 -15.34 -17.05
C ALA A 83 -3.05 -15.34 -16.99
N PRO A 84 -3.73 -15.41 -18.14
CA PRO A 84 -5.18 -15.61 -18.16
C PRO A 84 -5.58 -16.88 -17.40
N GLY A 85 -6.47 -16.74 -16.41
CA GLY A 85 -6.92 -17.85 -15.56
C GLY A 85 -6.12 -18.08 -14.27
N ASP A 86 -5.05 -17.31 -14.02
CA ASP A 86 -4.34 -17.37 -12.73
C ASP A 86 -5.27 -16.99 -11.56
N PRO A 87 -5.00 -17.47 -10.33
CA PRO A 87 -5.76 -17.08 -9.16
C PRO A 87 -5.62 -15.57 -8.85
N GLY A 88 -6.59 -15.02 -8.11
CA GLY A 88 -6.55 -13.65 -7.58
C GLY A 88 -5.32 -13.39 -6.70
N PRO A 89 -5.02 -12.12 -6.38
CA PRO A 89 -3.92 -11.80 -5.49
C PRO A 89 -4.29 -12.25 -4.06
N ASP A 90 -3.30 -12.73 -3.30
CA ASP A 90 -3.44 -13.04 -1.88
C ASP A 90 -2.41 -12.19 -1.09
N PRO A 91 -2.85 -11.27 -0.20
CA PRO A 91 -4.23 -10.95 0.15
C PRO A 91 -5.01 -10.29 -1.00
N GLU A 92 -6.34 -10.38 -0.94
CA GLU A 92 -7.23 -9.77 -1.94
C GLU A 92 -7.07 -8.23 -1.97
N LEU A 93 -6.82 -7.70 -3.16
CA LEU A 93 -6.65 -6.26 -3.39
C LEU A 93 -7.90 -5.67 -4.07
N HIS A 94 -8.43 -4.56 -3.56
CA HIS A 94 -9.56 -3.86 -4.19
C HIS A 94 -9.27 -2.34 -4.39
N PRO A 95 -9.23 -1.84 -5.64
CA PRO A 95 -9.38 -2.60 -6.88
C PRO A 95 -8.15 -3.47 -7.15
N ASP A 96 -8.35 -4.64 -7.78
CA ASP A 96 -7.25 -5.50 -8.22
C ASP A 96 -6.60 -4.91 -9.49
N PRO A 97 -5.36 -4.38 -9.41
CA PRO A 97 -4.70 -3.76 -10.55
C PRO A 97 -4.31 -4.77 -11.65
N THR A 98 -4.28 -6.07 -11.30
CA THR A 98 -3.85 -7.15 -12.19
C THR A 98 -5.01 -7.94 -12.80
N ALA A 99 -6.25 -7.68 -12.39
CA ALA A 99 -7.47 -8.34 -12.90
C ALA A 99 -7.54 -8.36 -14.44
N ARG A 100 -7.14 -7.25 -15.08
CA ARG A 100 -7.12 -7.08 -16.54
C ARG A 100 -6.28 -8.13 -17.28
N TYR A 101 -5.22 -8.65 -16.64
CA TYR A 101 -4.33 -9.64 -17.23
C TYR A 101 -4.90 -11.05 -17.05
N ARG A 102 -5.47 -11.35 -15.88
CA ARG A 102 -6.08 -12.66 -15.57
C ARG A 102 -7.42 -12.92 -16.26
N LEU A 103 -8.26 -11.90 -16.36
CA LEU A 103 -9.64 -12.05 -16.85
C LEU A 103 -9.77 -11.93 -18.37
N GLY A 104 -8.64 -11.76 -19.10
CA GLY A 104 -8.66 -11.68 -20.55
C GLY A 104 -9.51 -10.52 -21.08
N GLY A 105 -9.01 -9.29 -20.96
CA GLY A 105 -9.39 -8.18 -21.86
C GLY A 105 -10.86 -7.75 -21.94
N ALA A 106 -11.74 -8.13 -21.01
CA ALA A 106 -13.14 -7.68 -20.98
C ALA A 106 -13.57 -6.99 -19.67
N GLY A 107 -12.62 -6.55 -18.84
CA GLY A 107 -12.87 -5.54 -17.80
C GLY A 107 -12.78 -4.14 -18.41
N PRO A 108 -13.55 -3.12 -17.93
CA PRO A 108 -13.61 -1.83 -18.60
C PRO A 108 -12.19 -1.30 -18.76
N ALA A 109 -11.81 -1.08 -20.00
CA ALA A 109 -10.58 -0.38 -20.32
C ALA A 109 -10.54 0.87 -19.43
N LEU A 110 -9.44 1.08 -18.73
CA LEU A 110 -9.13 2.41 -18.23
C LEU A 110 -9.04 3.27 -19.50
N GLY A 111 -10.18 3.85 -19.89
CA GLY A 111 -10.24 4.80 -20.98
C GLY A 111 -9.22 5.90 -20.68
N PRO A 112 -8.73 6.61 -21.70
CA PRO A 112 -7.96 7.82 -21.44
C PRO A 112 -8.75 8.64 -20.41
N PRO A 113 -8.10 9.28 -19.41
CA PRO A 113 -8.83 10.14 -18.49
C PRO A 113 -9.63 11.09 -19.37
N GLY A 114 -10.96 10.94 -19.36
CA GLY A 114 -11.85 11.80 -20.13
C GLY A 114 -11.47 13.24 -19.78
N PRO A 115 -11.53 14.18 -20.75
CA PRO A 115 -11.11 15.54 -20.49
C PRO A 115 -11.79 15.98 -19.21
N ARG A 116 -11.00 16.32 -18.19
CA ARG A 116 -11.50 16.81 -16.90
C ARG A 116 -12.34 18.02 -17.24
N GLY A 117 -13.65 17.80 -17.35
CA GLY A 117 -14.63 18.83 -17.55
C GLY A 117 -14.55 19.71 -16.33
N TRP A 118 -13.93 20.87 -16.48
CA TRP A 118 -14.37 22.03 -15.73
C TRP A 118 -15.86 22.13 -16.04
N ALA A 119 -16.71 21.88 -15.04
CA ALA A 119 -18.13 21.99 -15.21
C ALA A 119 -18.46 23.45 -15.50
N ASP A 120 -18.95 23.71 -16.70
CA ASP A 120 -19.59 24.96 -17.08
C ASP A 120 -20.91 25.07 -16.28
N PRO A 121 -21.12 26.11 -15.45
CA PRO A 121 -22.26 26.17 -14.54
C PRO A 121 -23.51 26.77 -15.21
N ALA A 122 -23.84 26.33 -16.43
CA ALA A 122 -25.04 26.78 -17.13
C ALA A 122 -25.55 25.72 -18.12
N GLY A 123 -26.52 24.90 -17.71
CA GLY A 123 -27.19 23.97 -18.63
C GLY A 123 -28.28 23.17 -17.95
N HIS A 124 -29.54 23.41 -18.32
CA HIS A 124 -30.73 22.92 -17.65
C HIS A 124 -30.99 21.40 -17.76
N ALA A 125 -31.36 20.83 -16.60
CA ALA A 125 -32.47 19.90 -16.33
C ALA A 125 -32.68 18.64 -17.21
N GLU A 126 -32.68 17.47 -16.57
CA GLU A 126 -33.93 16.70 -16.42
C GLU A 126 -33.89 15.76 -15.19
N HIS A 127 -34.85 15.96 -14.28
CA HIS A 127 -34.97 15.22 -13.03
C HIS A 127 -35.74 13.91 -13.23
N VAL A 128 -35.02 12.78 -13.28
CA VAL A 128 -35.65 11.47 -13.05
C VAL A 128 -35.71 11.23 -11.54
N ARG A 129 -36.91 11.38 -10.97
CA ARG A 129 -37.16 11.14 -9.54
C ARG A 129 -37.21 9.64 -9.28
N HIS A 130 -36.23 9.11 -8.55
CA HIS A 130 -36.38 7.86 -7.81
C HIS A 130 -36.14 8.14 -6.33
N GLY A 131 -37.16 7.83 -5.53
CA GLY A 131 -37.31 8.22 -4.14
C GLY A 131 -36.16 7.74 -3.27
N GLY A 132 -35.32 8.68 -2.84
CA GLY A 132 -34.36 8.47 -1.77
C GLY A 132 -35.09 8.46 -0.44
N SER A 133 -35.21 7.27 0.17
CA SER A 133 -35.29 7.16 1.62
C SER A 133 -34.07 7.86 2.20
N ARG A 134 -34.26 9.09 2.70
CA ARG A 134 -33.23 9.89 3.33
C ARG A 134 -32.81 9.18 4.62
N ARG A 135 -31.78 8.34 4.56
CA ARG A 135 -31.02 7.94 5.75
C ARG A 135 -30.50 9.24 6.39
N PRO A 136 -30.83 9.52 7.66
CA PRO A 136 -30.42 10.76 8.29
C PRO A 136 -28.89 10.79 8.39
N VAL A 137 -28.30 11.86 7.86
CA VAL A 137 -26.91 12.24 8.13
C VAL A 137 -26.81 12.47 9.63
N ARG A 138 -26.34 11.46 10.36
CA ARG A 138 -25.96 11.64 11.76
C ARG A 138 -24.80 12.61 11.75
N ARG A 139 -25.03 13.80 12.31
CA ARG A 139 -24.00 14.77 12.68
C ARG A 139 -22.94 14.01 13.49
N ARG A 140 -21.79 13.72 12.90
CA ARG A 140 -20.65 13.15 13.64
C ARG A 140 -20.09 14.27 14.50
N GLY A 141 -19.99 14.01 15.81
CA GLY A 141 -19.26 14.87 16.75
C GLY A 141 -17.78 15.03 16.35
N PRO A 142 -17.00 15.78 17.14
CA PRO A 142 -15.59 16.00 16.85
C PRO A 142 -14.89 14.65 16.66
N TRP A 143 -14.23 14.52 15.52
CA TRP A 143 -13.40 13.38 15.19
C TRP A 143 -12.18 13.35 16.11
N LEU A 144 -11.65 12.15 16.34
CA LEU A 144 -10.51 11.92 17.23
C LEU A 144 -9.28 12.68 16.72
N GLY A 145 -8.77 13.63 17.49
CA GLY A 145 -7.50 14.32 17.19
C GLY A 145 -6.30 13.38 17.35
N ARG A 146 -5.13 13.77 16.86
CA ARG A 146 -3.89 12.95 16.99
C ARG A 146 -3.55 12.60 18.44
N GLY A 147 -3.77 13.52 19.38
CA GLY A 147 -3.54 13.27 20.81
C GLY A 147 -4.49 12.22 21.37
N GLU A 148 -5.78 12.33 21.07
CA GLU A 148 -6.77 11.36 21.54
C GLU A 148 -6.57 9.97 20.88
N PHE A 149 -6.01 9.91 19.66
CA PHE A 149 -5.59 8.67 19.01
C PHE A 149 -4.38 8.03 19.72
N ALA A 150 -3.40 8.83 20.13
CA ALA A 150 -2.27 8.35 20.94
C ALA A 150 -2.73 7.83 22.31
N ASP A 151 -3.69 8.51 22.95
CA ASP A 151 -4.28 8.05 24.21
C ASP A 151 -5.00 6.71 24.02
N LEU A 152 -5.71 6.52 22.91
CA LEU A 152 -6.37 5.26 22.57
C LEU A 152 -5.36 4.12 22.35
N ILE A 153 -4.24 4.39 21.67
CA ILE A 153 -3.13 3.43 21.53
C ILE A 153 -2.59 3.04 22.91
N ALA A 154 -2.35 4.03 23.80
CA ALA A 154 -1.85 3.76 25.13
C ALA A 154 -2.82 2.90 25.97
N LEU A 155 -4.12 3.16 25.88
CA LEU A 155 -5.16 2.37 26.53
C LEU A 155 -5.23 0.94 25.99
N ALA A 156 -5.23 0.78 24.66
CA ALA A 156 -5.24 -0.54 24.03
C ALA A 156 -3.98 -1.36 24.39
N ARG A 157 -2.82 -0.70 24.50
CA ARG A 157 -1.56 -1.36 24.89
C ARG A 157 -1.59 -1.83 26.33
N ALA A 158 -2.09 -1.00 27.24
CA ALA A 158 -2.26 -1.35 28.64
C ALA A 158 -3.25 -2.52 28.81
N GLU A 159 -4.35 -2.52 28.05
CA GLU A 159 -5.32 -3.61 28.03
C GLU A 159 -4.70 -4.93 27.55
N LEU A 160 -4.00 -4.89 26.42
CA LEU A 160 -3.34 -6.06 25.83
C LEU A 160 -2.31 -6.67 26.80
N ALA A 161 -1.55 -5.84 27.51
CA ALA A 161 -0.57 -6.28 28.49
C ALA A 161 -1.18 -6.86 29.78
N ALA A 162 -2.36 -6.36 30.20
CA ALA A 162 -3.00 -6.77 31.44
C ALA A 162 -3.88 -8.01 31.30
N THR A 163 -4.73 -8.04 30.26
CA THR A 163 -5.85 -8.99 30.14
C THR A 163 -5.90 -9.70 28.79
N GLY A 164 -5.02 -9.33 27.86
CA GLY A 164 -5.14 -9.73 26.46
C GLY A 164 -6.09 -8.83 25.67
N PRO A 165 -6.39 -9.16 24.41
CA PRO A 165 -7.17 -8.29 23.52
C PRO A 165 -8.61 -8.13 24.01
N GLY A 166 -9.06 -6.88 24.17
CA GLY A 166 -10.38 -6.53 24.68
C GLY A 166 -11.05 -5.36 23.94
N ALA A 167 -11.85 -4.58 24.67
CA ALA A 167 -12.70 -3.54 24.10
C ALA A 167 -11.90 -2.35 23.55
N GLU A 168 -10.77 -1.99 24.18
CA GLU A 168 -9.93 -0.90 23.68
C GLU A 168 -9.17 -1.31 22.41
N CYS A 169 -8.77 -2.57 22.30
CA CYS A 169 -8.20 -3.13 21.06
C CYS A 169 -9.22 -3.10 19.91
N GLU A 170 -10.48 -3.50 20.16
CA GLU A 170 -11.56 -3.42 19.16
C GLU A 170 -11.86 -1.98 18.76
N ARG A 171 -11.85 -1.07 19.74
CA ARG A 171 -12.07 0.36 19.51
C ARG A 171 -10.96 0.95 18.65
N LEU A 172 -9.69 0.64 18.93
CA LEU A 172 -8.55 1.02 18.11
C LEU A 172 -8.68 0.51 16.67
N ALA A 173 -9.04 -0.77 16.49
CA ALA A 173 -9.25 -1.35 15.17
C ALA A 173 -10.37 -0.64 14.38
N SER A 174 -11.45 -0.24 15.06
CA SER A 174 -12.60 0.44 14.43
C SER A 174 -12.27 1.82 13.86
N VAL A 175 -11.26 2.51 14.41
CA VAL A 175 -10.84 3.86 13.97
C VAL A 175 -9.62 3.83 13.05
N LEU A 176 -8.87 2.73 13.03
CA LEU A 176 -7.61 2.58 12.30
C LEU A 176 -7.76 2.86 10.80
N ALA A 177 -8.75 2.28 10.13
CA ALA A 177 -8.96 2.47 8.69
C ALA A 177 -9.17 3.95 8.31
N ARG A 178 -9.78 4.73 9.20
CA ARG A 178 -9.97 6.16 8.98
C ARG A 178 -8.72 6.97 9.31
N ALA A 179 -7.95 6.59 10.34
CA ALA A 179 -6.66 7.20 10.63
C ALA A 179 -5.66 7.02 9.47
N VAL A 180 -5.65 5.82 8.85
CA VAL A 180 -4.86 5.53 7.64
C VAL A 180 -5.25 6.44 6.48
N SER A 181 -6.55 6.62 6.24
CA SER A 181 -7.04 7.46 5.15
C SER A 181 -6.77 8.96 5.36
N GLU A 182 -6.71 9.44 6.61
CA GLU A 182 -6.54 10.86 6.91
C GLU A 182 -5.07 11.26 7.12
N TRP A 183 -4.25 10.42 7.75
CA TRP A 183 -2.87 10.74 8.14
C TRP A 183 -1.81 9.92 7.38
N GLY A 184 -2.21 8.85 6.70
CA GLY A 184 -1.33 8.00 5.91
C GLY A 184 -0.71 6.84 6.72
N LEU A 185 -0.24 5.82 6.01
CA LEU A 185 0.36 4.61 6.58
C LEU A 185 1.74 4.86 7.23
N GLN A 186 2.45 5.89 6.79
CA GLN A 186 3.81 6.23 7.24
C GLN A 186 3.82 7.07 8.52
N GLU A 187 2.65 7.46 9.03
CA GLU A 187 2.54 8.17 10.30
C GLU A 187 2.86 7.20 11.46
N PRO A 188 3.79 7.55 12.38
CA PRO A 188 4.28 6.62 13.40
C PRO A 188 3.18 6.05 14.31
N ALA A 189 2.21 6.88 14.69
CA ALA A 189 1.08 6.41 15.51
C ALA A 189 0.17 5.43 14.75
N VAL A 190 0.02 5.60 13.44
CA VAL A 190 -0.81 4.71 12.60
C VAL A 190 -0.10 3.38 12.40
N ALA A 191 1.22 3.39 12.19
CA ALA A 191 2.04 2.19 12.10
C ALA A 191 2.03 1.38 13.41
N GLU A 192 2.18 2.05 14.57
CA GLU A 192 2.10 1.43 15.89
C GLU A 192 0.73 0.77 16.10
N ALA A 193 -0.36 1.47 15.78
CA ALA A 193 -1.71 0.93 15.90
C ALA A 193 -1.94 -0.30 14.99
N HIS A 194 -1.40 -0.29 13.77
CA HIS A 194 -1.47 -1.43 12.85
C HIS A 194 -0.79 -2.67 13.41
N LEU A 195 0.42 -2.53 13.96
CA LEU A 195 1.16 -3.63 14.58
C LEU A 195 0.39 -4.19 15.78
N MET A 196 -0.10 -3.32 16.66
CA MET A 196 -0.88 -3.71 17.84
C MET A 196 -2.18 -4.45 17.49
N CYS A 197 -2.93 -3.99 16.48
CA CYS A 197 -4.11 -4.71 16.02
C CYS A 197 -3.75 -6.10 15.47
N GLY A 198 -2.58 -6.24 14.83
CA GLY A 198 -2.04 -7.53 14.39
C GLY A 198 -1.69 -8.46 15.55
N ASP A 199 -1.02 -7.95 16.59
CA ASP A 199 -0.69 -8.70 17.81
C ASP A 199 -1.95 -9.16 18.56
N ALA A 200 -2.93 -8.26 18.69
CA ALA A 200 -4.22 -8.56 19.29
C ALA A 200 -4.94 -9.69 18.54
N ALA A 201 -5.00 -9.65 17.20
CA ALA A 201 -5.63 -10.69 16.39
C ALA A 201 -4.93 -12.06 16.53
N ARG A 202 -3.58 -12.07 16.62
CA ARG A 202 -2.80 -13.29 16.88
C ARG A 202 -3.10 -13.86 18.28
N ALA A 203 -3.16 -13.00 19.30
CA ALA A 203 -3.47 -13.39 20.67
C ALA A 203 -4.91 -13.94 20.80
N SER A 204 -5.90 -13.32 20.14
CA SER A 204 -7.28 -13.82 20.10
C SER A 204 -7.40 -15.17 19.40
N THR A 205 -6.59 -15.42 18.37
CA THR A 205 -6.57 -16.69 17.64
C THR A 205 -5.94 -17.81 18.48
N ALA A 206 -4.85 -17.50 19.21
CA ALA A 206 -4.19 -18.45 20.11
C ALA A 206 -5.04 -18.77 21.36
N ALA A 207 -5.91 -17.86 21.79
CA ALA A 207 -6.78 -18.03 22.95
C ALA A 207 -8.05 -18.86 22.69
N ARG A 208 -8.30 -19.34 21.46
CA ARG A 208 -9.41 -20.26 21.16
C ARG A 208 -9.00 -21.71 21.49
N PRO A 209 -9.45 -22.31 22.61
CA PRO A 209 -9.22 -23.73 22.84
C PRO A 209 -9.96 -24.53 21.76
N CYS A 210 -9.35 -25.64 21.35
CA CYS A 210 -9.90 -26.64 20.45
C CYS A 210 -11.26 -27.14 20.98
N GLN A 211 -12.36 -26.48 20.63
CA GLN A 211 -13.70 -27.03 20.80
C GLN A 211 -14.08 -27.75 19.50
N GLY A 212 -14.03 -29.08 19.55
CA GLY A 212 -14.75 -29.93 18.60
C GLY A 212 -13.89 -30.92 17.81
N ALA A 213 -13.52 -32.02 18.45
CA ALA A 213 -13.46 -33.32 17.80
C ALA A 213 -13.91 -34.37 18.83
N LEU A 214 -15.22 -34.60 18.86
CA LEU A 214 -15.83 -35.82 19.40
C LEU A 214 -16.02 -36.80 18.24
#